data_AF-A0A7L9C250-F1
#
_entry.id   AF-A0A7L9C250-F1
#
_cell.length_a   1.000
_cell.length_b   1.000
_cell.length_c   1.000
_cell.angle_alpha   90.00
_cell.angle_beta   90.00
_cell.angle_gamma   90.00
#
_symmetry.space_group_name_H-M   'P 1'
#
loop_
_entity.id
_entity.type
_entity.pdbx_description
1 polymer ?
#
loop_
_entity_poly.entity_id
_entity_poly.type
_entity_poly.pdbx_seq_one_letter_code
_entity_poly.pdbx_strand_id
1 'polypeptide(L)'
;MISLFVDPLQNPLLYIFLVVAAIYTRITYNDLTCRRERLKGLLATIRSMRARRHGVGSDVSRGVRWATGHERAVARLGTRRGGRGRRLISDVANGWAPTTAVASANQGMTLSVDSHNKENQAWLDLQREAEIYNARVRQFPSCLVAQAFGFQTWRFAQPSTSGRRFRSWRR
;
A
#
# COMPACT_ATOMS: atom_id res chain seq x y z
N MET A 1 8.50 57.84 30.52
CA MET A 1 7.76 56.61 30.16
C MET A 1 7.06 56.86 28.85
N ILE A 2 7.58 56.32 27.76
CA ILE A 2 7.03 56.53 26.41
C ILE A 2 6.08 55.36 26.13
N SER A 3 4.78 55.63 26.15
CA SER A 3 3.73 54.73 25.73
C SER A 3 3.77 54.56 24.20
N LEU A 4 4.65 53.67 23.72
CA LEU A 4 4.69 53.15 22.34
C LEU A 4 3.57 52.13 22.09
N PHE A 5 2.35 52.41 22.57
CA PHE A 5 1.15 51.71 22.12
C PHE A 5 0.63 52.44 20.89
N VAL A 6 1.30 52.23 19.76
CA VAL A 6 0.75 52.61 18.46
C VAL A 6 -0.37 51.63 18.17
N ASP A 7 -1.60 52.12 18.14
CA ASP A 7 -2.76 51.29 17.82
C ASP A 7 -2.52 50.61 16.46
N PRO A 8 -2.56 49.27 16.38
CA PRO A 8 -2.32 48.56 15.12
C PRO A 8 -3.36 48.92 14.05
N LEU A 9 -4.48 49.54 14.44
CA LEU A 9 -5.52 50.06 13.57
C LEU A 9 -5.11 51.35 12.82
N GLN A 10 -4.11 52.09 13.29
CA GLN A 10 -3.67 53.34 12.63
C GLN A 10 -2.68 53.11 11.48
N ASN A 11 -2.08 51.92 11.37
CA ASN A 11 -1.14 51.58 10.30
C ASN A 11 -1.76 50.64 9.26
N PRO A 12 -2.33 51.15 8.15
CA PRO A 12 -3.01 50.32 7.15
C PRO A 12 -2.07 49.28 6.51
N LEU A 13 -0.77 49.56 6.43
CA LEU A 13 0.23 48.63 5.93
C LEU A 13 0.36 47.37 6.81
N LEU A 14 0.32 47.53 8.13
CA LEU A 14 0.40 46.41 9.06
C LEU A 14 -0.85 45.53 8.95
N TYR A 15 -2.02 46.16 8.81
CA TYR A 15 -3.27 45.44 8.57
C TYR A 15 -3.23 44.62 7.28
N ILE A 16 -2.81 45.23 6.15
CA ILE A 16 -2.68 44.53 4.87
C ILE A 16 -1.72 43.33 4.99
N PHE A 17 -0.58 43.53 5.65
CA PHE A 17 0.40 42.48 5.88
C PHE A 17 -0.20 41.30 6.67
N LEU A 18 -0.95 41.57 7.75
CA LEU A 18 -1.61 40.53 8.54
C LEU A 18 -2.66 39.76 7.73
N VAL A 19 -3.45 40.46 6.91
CA VAL A 19 -4.45 39.81 6.04
C VAL A 19 -3.76 38.89 5.02
N VAL A 20 -2.68 39.35 4.38
CA VAL A 20 -1.90 38.53 3.43
C VAL A 20 -1.30 37.31 4.13
N ALA A 21 -0.73 37.48 5.33
CA ALA A 21 -0.21 36.38 6.13
C ALA A 21 -1.30 35.37 6.52
N ALA A 22 -2.49 35.83 6.91
CA ALA A 22 -3.64 34.98 7.23
C ALA A 22 -4.14 34.18 6.01
N ILE A 23 -4.18 34.80 4.82
CA ILE A 23 -4.55 34.10 3.58
C ILE A 23 -3.49 33.06 3.23
N TYR A 24 -2.21 33.42 3.29
CA TYR A 24 -1.10 32.51 2.99
C TYR A 24 -1.06 31.30 3.92
N THR A 25 -1.24 31.51 5.23
CA THR A 25 -1.29 30.43 6.23
C THR A 25 -2.45 29.47 5.94
N ARG A 26 -3.64 29.97 5.60
CA ARG A 26 -4.79 29.15 5.23
C ARG A 26 -4.55 28.30 3.97
N ILE A 27 -3.95 28.89 2.93
CA ILE A 27 -3.62 28.17 1.69
C ILE A 27 -2.59 27.06 1.98
N THR A 28 -1.52 27.39 2.70
CA THR A 28 -0.46 26.44 3.06
C THR A 28 -1.01 25.30 3.92
N TYR A 29 -1.85 25.61 4.90
CA TYR A 29 -2.49 24.61 5.76
C TYR A 29 -3.36 23.63 4.95
N ASN A 30 -4.16 24.14 4.02
CA ASN A 30 -5.01 23.31 3.17
C ASN A 30 -4.18 22.40 2.24
N ASP A 31 -3.12 22.93 1.62
CA ASP A 31 -2.22 22.13 0.76
C ASP A 31 -1.56 21.00 1.56
N LEU A 32 -0.97 21.32 2.72
CA LEU A 32 -0.32 20.32 3.57
C LEU A 32 -1.31 19.24 4.06
N THR A 33 -2.54 19.63 4.40
CA THR A 33 -3.59 18.69 4.82
C THR A 33 -4.00 17.77 3.68
N CYS A 34 -4.24 18.32 2.48
CA CYS A 34 -4.62 17.56 1.30
C CYS A 34 -3.54 16.51 0.95
N ARG A 35 -2.26 16.92 0.95
CA ARG A 35 -1.13 16.02 0.71
C ARG A 35 -1.01 14.92 1.77
N ARG A 36 -1.21 15.27 3.04
CA ARG A 36 -1.18 14.30 4.14
C ARG A 36 -2.28 13.25 3.98
N GLU A 37 -3.49 13.64 3.61
CA GLU A 37 -4.59 12.69 3.34
C GLU A 37 -4.31 11.84 2.09
N ARG A 38 -3.73 12.44 1.04
CA ARG A 38 -3.29 11.68 -0.15
C ARG A 38 -2.26 10.60 0.20
N LEU A 39 -1.27 10.91 1.02
CA LEU A 39 -0.27 9.94 1.50
C LEU A 39 -0.92 8.80 2.30
N LYS A 40 -1.88 9.10 3.17
CA LYS A 40 -2.64 8.08 3.91
C LYS A 40 -3.44 7.19 2.95
N GLY A 41 -4.08 7.78 1.94
CA GLY A 41 -4.81 7.07 0.90
C GLY A 41 -3.92 6.09 0.13
N LEU A 42 -2.76 6.54 -0.34
CA LEU A 42 -1.77 5.70 -1.02
C LEU A 42 -1.29 4.53 -0.13
N LEU A 43 -1.01 4.81 1.15
CA LEU A 43 -0.66 3.75 2.12
C LEU A 43 -1.78 2.74 2.34
N ALA A 44 -3.03 3.19 2.41
CA ALA A 44 -4.19 2.30 2.53
C ALA A 44 -4.33 1.41 1.29
N THR A 45 -4.09 1.95 0.10
CA THR A 45 -4.06 1.20 -1.16
C THR A 45 -2.98 0.12 -1.17
N ILE A 46 -1.75 0.44 -0.75
CA ILE A 46 -0.66 -0.55 -0.64
C ILE A 46 -1.03 -1.66 0.36
N ARG A 47 -1.60 -1.29 1.53
CA ARG A 47 -2.03 -2.25 2.55
C ARG A 47 -3.14 -3.17 2.03
N SER A 48 -4.11 -2.65 1.31
CA SER A 48 -5.20 -3.45 0.75
C SER A 48 -4.70 -4.41 -0.34
N MET A 49 -3.76 -3.98 -1.19
CA MET A 49 -3.09 -4.87 -2.17
C MET A 49 -2.29 -5.98 -1.49
N ARG A 50 -1.58 -5.67 -0.39
CA ARG A 50 -0.87 -6.68 0.40
C ARG A 50 -1.82 -7.67 1.07
N ALA A 51 -2.91 -7.18 1.67
CA ALA A 51 -3.94 -8.03 2.26
C ALA A 51 -4.58 -8.97 1.22
N ARG A 52 -4.92 -8.45 0.03
CA ARG A 52 -5.44 -9.25 -1.09
C ARG A 52 -4.48 -10.37 -1.51
N ARG A 53 -3.18 -10.08 -1.62
CA ARG A 53 -2.19 -11.13 -1.95
C ARG A 53 -2.08 -12.23 -0.91
N HIS A 54 -2.13 -11.88 0.38
CA HIS A 54 -2.16 -12.90 1.43
C HIS A 54 -3.42 -13.77 1.36
N GLY A 55 -4.57 -13.18 1.02
CA GLY A 55 -5.81 -13.91 0.74
C GLY A 55 -5.67 -14.86 -0.46
N VAL A 56 -5.25 -14.34 -1.61
CA VAL A 56 -5.07 -15.13 -2.85
C VAL A 56 -4.07 -16.27 -2.65
N GLY A 57 -2.95 -16.02 -1.97
CA GLY A 57 -1.98 -17.07 -1.66
C GLY A 57 -2.59 -18.22 -0.83
N SER A 58 -3.49 -17.89 0.10
CA SER A 58 -4.19 -18.91 0.89
C SER A 58 -5.16 -19.73 0.02
N ASP A 59 -5.90 -19.10 -0.90
CA ASP A 59 -6.84 -19.78 -1.79
C ASP A 59 -6.12 -20.67 -2.80
N VAL A 60 -5.03 -20.18 -3.42
CA VAL A 60 -4.19 -20.98 -4.32
C VAL A 60 -3.61 -22.18 -3.57
N SER A 61 -3.10 -21.99 -2.35
CA SER A 61 -2.56 -23.10 -1.54
C SER A 61 -3.61 -24.16 -1.19
N ARG A 62 -4.87 -23.75 -0.95
CA ARG A 62 -6.00 -24.65 -0.72
C ARG A 62 -6.39 -25.40 -1.99
N GLY A 63 -6.47 -24.71 -3.14
CA GLY A 63 -6.75 -25.33 -4.43
C GLY A 63 -5.71 -26.37 -4.82
N VAL A 64 -4.43 -26.04 -4.69
CA VAL A 64 -3.31 -26.98 -4.92
C VAL A 64 -3.42 -28.17 -3.98
N ARG A 65 -3.63 -27.95 -2.67
CA ARG A 65 -3.76 -29.04 -1.70
C ARG A 65 -4.93 -29.97 -2.02
N TRP A 66 -6.07 -29.42 -2.43
CA TRP A 66 -7.24 -30.20 -2.83
C TRP A 66 -6.97 -31.03 -4.08
N ALA A 67 -6.37 -30.43 -5.12
CA ALA A 67 -5.99 -31.11 -6.35
C ALA A 67 -4.99 -32.26 -6.09
N THR A 68 -3.91 -32.00 -5.35
CA THR A 68 -2.93 -33.04 -4.98
C THR A 68 -3.56 -34.14 -4.11
N GLY A 69 -4.51 -33.77 -3.24
CA GLY A 69 -5.28 -34.74 -2.45
C GLY A 69 -6.11 -35.68 -3.32
N HIS A 70 -6.76 -35.14 -4.34
CA HIS A 70 -7.55 -35.90 -5.30
C HIS A 70 -6.68 -36.85 -6.13
N GLU A 71 -5.54 -36.37 -6.64
CA GLU A 71 -4.57 -37.20 -7.36
C GLU A 71 -4.06 -38.37 -6.50
N ARG A 72 -3.73 -38.12 -5.23
CA ARG A 72 -3.32 -39.17 -4.29
C ARG A 72 -4.44 -40.18 -4.04
N ALA A 73 -5.69 -39.74 -3.94
CA ALA A 73 -6.83 -40.63 -3.75
C ALA A 73 -7.06 -41.52 -4.99
N VAL A 74 -7.00 -40.94 -6.19
CA VAL A 74 -7.11 -41.66 -7.47
C VAL A 74 -5.96 -42.66 -7.63
N ALA A 75 -4.72 -42.25 -7.33
CA ALA A 75 -3.56 -43.13 -7.37
C ALA A 75 -3.69 -44.33 -6.42
N ARG A 76 -4.19 -44.11 -5.18
CA ARG A 76 -4.46 -45.19 -4.21
C ARG A 76 -5.55 -46.16 -4.66
N LEU A 77 -6.61 -45.66 -5.30
CA LEU A 77 -7.65 -46.51 -5.89
C LEU A 77 -7.08 -47.35 -7.03
N GLY A 78 -6.19 -46.77 -7.83
CA GLY A 78 -5.50 -47.45 -8.92
C GLY A 78 -4.60 -48.58 -8.45
N THR A 79 -3.82 -48.37 -7.38
CA THR A 79 -2.92 -49.39 -6.84
C THR A 79 -3.66 -50.54 -6.15
N ARG A 80 -4.80 -50.27 -5.50
CA ARG A 80 -5.63 -51.31 -4.86
C ARG A 80 -6.34 -52.26 -5.85
N ARG A 81 -6.56 -51.85 -7.10
CA ARG A 81 -7.38 -52.60 -8.07
C ARG A 81 -6.59 -53.51 -9.02
N GLY A 82 -5.31 -53.78 -8.73
CA GLY A 82 -4.48 -54.84 -9.33
C GLY A 82 -4.66 -55.06 -10.84
N GLY A 83 -3.87 -54.38 -11.67
CA GLY A 83 -3.69 -54.69 -13.10
C GLY A 83 -4.86 -54.38 -14.05
N ARG A 84 -6.12 -54.69 -13.67
CA ARG A 84 -7.33 -54.42 -14.48
C ARG A 84 -7.85 -52.99 -14.37
N GLY A 85 -7.49 -52.26 -13.29
CA GLY A 85 -7.87 -50.86 -13.10
C GLY A 85 -7.12 -49.83 -13.96
N ARG A 86 -6.09 -50.26 -14.72
CA ARG A 86 -5.17 -49.37 -15.45
C ARG A 86 -5.85 -48.54 -16.56
N ARG A 87 -6.96 -49.04 -17.14
CA ARG A 87 -7.75 -48.32 -18.16
C ARG A 87 -8.70 -47.25 -17.59
N LEU A 88 -9.20 -47.43 -16.36
CA LEU A 88 -10.05 -46.43 -15.71
C LEU A 88 -9.25 -45.23 -15.19
N ILE A 89 -7.97 -45.43 -14.86
CA ILE A 89 -7.08 -44.36 -14.42
C ILE A 89 -6.76 -43.42 -15.58
N SER A 90 -6.58 -43.94 -16.81
CA SER A 90 -6.31 -43.07 -17.97
C SER A 90 -7.52 -42.19 -18.32
N ASP A 91 -8.75 -42.69 -18.19
CA ASP A 91 -9.95 -41.90 -18.54
C ASP A 91 -10.26 -40.81 -17.50
N VAL A 92 -9.99 -41.07 -16.21
CA VAL A 92 -10.12 -40.06 -15.14
C VAL A 92 -8.91 -39.10 -15.13
N ALA A 93 -7.72 -39.55 -15.50
CA ALA A 93 -6.52 -38.72 -15.59
C ALA A 93 -6.50 -37.78 -16.80
N ASN A 94 -7.20 -38.12 -17.89
CA ASN A 94 -7.15 -37.38 -19.15
C ASN A 94 -8.04 -36.13 -19.21
N GLY A 95 -8.80 -35.80 -18.17
CA GLY A 95 -9.92 -34.89 -18.34
C GLY A 95 -9.78 -33.51 -17.70
N TRP A 96 -10.03 -33.44 -16.40
CA TRP A 96 -10.66 -32.24 -15.84
C TRP A 96 -10.01 -31.73 -14.56
N ALA A 97 -9.50 -32.59 -13.68
CA ALA A 97 -8.92 -32.17 -12.41
C ALA A 97 -7.53 -31.50 -12.53
N PRO A 98 -6.55 -32.07 -13.26
CA PRO A 98 -5.23 -31.44 -13.37
C PRO A 98 -5.27 -30.19 -14.25
N THR A 99 -6.09 -30.18 -15.30
CA THR A 99 -6.25 -29.03 -16.20
C THR A 99 -6.89 -27.83 -15.51
N THR A 100 -7.92 -28.03 -14.69
CA THR A 100 -8.53 -26.95 -13.89
C THR A 100 -7.63 -26.47 -12.74
N ALA A 101 -6.87 -27.37 -12.11
CA ALA A 101 -5.88 -27.00 -11.11
C ALA A 101 -4.72 -26.17 -11.71
N VAL A 102 -4.23 -26.55 -12.90
CA VAL A 102 -3.19 -25.79 -13.60
C VAL A 102 -3.73 -24.45 -14.12
N ALA A 103 -4.96 -24.42 -14.65
CA ALA A 103 -5.58 -23.17 -15.09
C ALA A 103 -5.78 -22.17 -13.94
N SER A 104 -6.27 -22.63 -12.78
CA SER A 104 -6.41 -21.80 -11.58
C SER A 104 -5.06 -21.37 -10.99
N ALA A 105 -4.03 -22.22 -11.04
CA ALA A 105 -2.67 -21.86 -10.65
C ALA A 105 -2.07 -20.79 -11.58
N ASN A 106 -2.24 -20.94 -12.90
CA ASN A 106 -1.79 -19.97 -13.89
C ASN A 106 -2.50 -18.63 -13.73
N GLN A 107 -3.82 -18.64 -13.52
CA GLN A 107 -4.60 -17.44 -13.22
C GLN A 107 -4.17 -16.78 -11.90
N GLY A 108 -3.87 -17.57 -10.87
CA GLY A 108 -3.32 -17.07 -9.61
C GLY A 108 -1.95 -16.41 -9.79
N MET A 109 -1.09 -16.99 -10.65
CA MET A 109 0.23 -16.47 -10.94
C MET A 109 0.17 -15.14 -11.71
N THR A 110 -0.68 -15.02 -12.73
CA THR A 110 -0.86 -13.76 -13.47
C THR A 110 -1.41 -12.66 -12.57
N LEU A 111 -2.42 -12.95 -11.75
CA LEU A 111 -2.95 -12.01 -10.76
C LEU A 111 -1.91 -11.59 -9.73
N SER A 112 -1.02 -12.51 -9.33
CA SER A 112 0.08 -12.21 -8.41
C SER A 112 1.09 -11.25 -9.02
N VAL A 113 1.53 -11.52 -10.26
CA VAL A 113 2.49 -10.66 -10.99
C VAL A 113 1.91 -9.27 -11.20
N ASP A 114 0.67 -9.17 -11.66
CA ASP A 114 -0.02 -7.88 -11.83
C ASP A 114 -0.16 -7.12 -10.50
N SER A 115 -0.47 -7.83 -9.42
CA SER A 115 -0.56 -7.23 -8.09
C SER A 115 0.80 -6.75 -7.59
N HIS A 116 1.90 -7.43 -7.93
CA HIS A 116 3.26 -6.98 -7.60
C HIS A 116 3.63 -5.71 -8.37
N ASN A 117 3.34 -5.67 -9.66
CA ASN A 117 3.60 -4.49 -10.48
C ASN A 117 2.80 -3.27 -9.98
N LYS A 118 1.51 -3.46 -9.67
CA LYS A 118 0.65 -2.40 -9.11
C LYS A 118 1.10 -1.94 -7.72
N GLU A 119 1.54 -2.86 -6.86
CA GLU A 119 2.09 -2.45 -5.55
C GLU A 119 3.38 -1.65 -5.73
N ASN A 120 4.29 -2.10 -6.60
CA ASN A 120 5.53 -1.39 -6.87
C ASN A 120 5.26 0.02 -7.41
N GLN A 121 4.30 0.16 -8.33
CA GLN A 121 3.89 1.46 -8.84
C GLN A 121 3.31 2.35 -7.72
N ALA A 122 2.43 1.80 -6.88
CA ALA A 122 1.87 2.54 -5.74
C ALA A 122 2.95 2.97 -4.72
N TRP A 123 4.02 2.17 -4.55
CA TRP A 123 5.18 2.55 -3.74
C TRP A 123 5.96 3.72 -4.34
N LEU A 124 6.19 3.72 -5.65
CA LEU A 124 6.85 4.83 -6.34
C LEU A 124 6.03 6.11 -6.21
N ASP A 125 4.72 6.02 -6.41
CA ASP A 125 3.81 7.16 -6.26
C ASP A 125 3.81 7.70 -4.83
N LEU A 126 3.79 6.81 -3.83
CA LEU A 126 3.88 7.18 -2.42
C LEU A 126 5.21 7.90 -2.11
N GLN A 127 6.33 7.37 -2.59
CA GLN A 127 7.65 7.99 -2.39
C GLN A 127 7.70 9.38 -3.01
N ARG A 128 7.24 9.51 -4.25
CA ARG A 128 7.20 10.78 -4.99
C ARG A 128 6.35 11.82 -4.27
N GLU A 129 5.12 11.48 -3.88
CA GLU A 129 4.24 12.42 -3.19
C GLU A 129 4.83 12.85 -1.85
N ALA A 130 5.55 11.96 -1.19
CA ALA A 130 6.14 12.25 0.11
C ALA A 130 7.38 13.12 0.04
N GLU A 131 8.19 12.99 -1.01
CA GLU A 131 9.27 13.92 -1.31
C GLU A 131 8.71 15.33 -1.51
N ILE A 132 7.63 15.46 -2.28
CA ILE A 132 6.97 16.76 -2.50
C ILE A 132 6.42 17.31 -1.18
N TYR A 133 5.73 16.48 -0.39
CA TYR A 133 5.24 16.86 0.93
C TYR A 133 6.38 17.31 1.86
N ASN A 134 7.47 16.55 1.93
CA ASN A 134 8.62 16.85 2.77
C ASN A 134 9.34 18.13 2.33
N ALA A 135 9.44 18.36 1.02
CA ALA A 135 9.97 19.61 0.48
C ALA A 135 9.12 20.80 0.92
N ARG A 136 7.78 20.71 0.83
CA ARG A 136 6.86 21.76 1.29
C ARG A 136 6.94 22.03 2.78
N VAL A 137 7.02 20.97 3.60
CA VAL A 137 7.17 21.11 5.07
C VAL A 137 8.48 21.82 5.45
N ARG A 138 9.54 21.69 4.64
CA ARG A 138 10.84 22.31 4.92
C ARG A 138 11.03 23.69 4.29
N GLN A 139 10.25 24.03 3.27
CA GLN A 139 10.39 25.27 2.52
C GLN A 139 9.92 26.47 3.36
N PHE A 140 10.73 27.54 3.42
CA PHE A 140 10.29 28.81 3.97
C PHE A 140 9.36 29.54 2.96
N PRO A 141 8.25 30.16 3.40
CA PRO A 141 7.78 30.31 4.78
C PRO A 141 6.85 29.20 5.29
N SER A 142 6.57 28.17 4.47
CA SER A 142 5.67 27.06 4.82
C SER A 142 6.11 26.26 6.05
N CYS A 143 7.42 26.20 6.36
CA CYS A 143 7.94 25.50 7.54
C CYS A 143 7.44 26.07 8.87
N LEU A 144 7.20 27.38 8.96
CA LEU A 144 6.66 28.02 10.15
C LEU A 144 5.21 27.57 10.40
N VAL A 145 4.41 27.54 9.34
CA VAL A 145 3.04 27.03 9.37
C VAL A 145 3.05 25.55 9.73
N ALA A 146 3.93 24.77 9.11
CA ALA A 146 4.07 23.35 9.39
C ALA A 146 4.36 23.09 10.88
N GLN A 147 5.32 23.83 11.46
CA GLN A 147 5.67 23.72 12.87
C GLN A 147 4.53 24.14 13.80
N ALA A 148 3.86 25.26 13.50
CA ALA A 148 2.75 25.77 14.32
C ALA A 148 1.56 24.80 14.38
N PHE A 149 1.27 24.08 13.28
CA PHE A 149 0.16 23.12 13.19
C PHE A 149 0.59 21.65 13.39
N GLY A 150 1.84 21.40 13.76
CA GLY A 150 2.34 20.04 14.05
C GLY A 150 2.47 19.12 12.83
N PHE A 151 2.63 19.67 11.63
CA PHE A 151 3.02 18.90 10.45
C PHE A 151 4.48 18.48 10.57
N GLN A 152 4.74 17.20 10.34
CA GLN A 152 6.08 16.60 10.44
C GLN A 152 6.45 15.94 9.13
N THR A 153 7.75 15.86 8.84
CA THR A 153 8.23 15.15 7.65
C THR A 153 7.80 13.69 7.69
N TRP A 154 7.26 13.20 6.58
CA TRP A 154 6.88 11.82 6.44
C TRP A 154 8.14 10.95 6.29
N ARG A 155 8.31 9.97 7.18
CA ARG A 155 9.38 8.98 7.14
C ARG A 155 8.80 7.62 6.79
N PHE A 156 9.28 7.02 5.72
CA PHE A 156 9.01 5.62 5.41
C PHE A 156 10.13 4.79 6.00
N ALA A 157 9.78 3.70 6.66
CA ALA A 157 10.74 2.61 6.75
C ALA A 157 10.91 2.09 5.33
N GLN A 158 12.08 2.33 4.75
CA GLN A 158 12.47 1.63 3.54
C GLN A 158 12.29 0.13 3.82
N PRO A 159 11.69 -0.64 2.89
CA PRO A 159 11.71 -2.09 3.00
C PRO A 159 13.18 -2.46 3.09
N SER A 160 13.63 -2.85 4.30
CA SER A 160 15.03 -3.13 4.54
C SER A 160 15.41 -4.26 3.62
N THR A 161 16.32 -4.00 2.68
CA THR A 161 16.92 -5.01 1.81
C THR A 161 17.68 -6.07 2.61
N SER A 162 17.93 -5.83 3.89
CA SER A 162 18.37 -6.83 4.85
C SER A 162 17.17 -7.38 5.64
N GLY A 163 17.03 -8.71 5.70
CA GLY A 163 15.95 -9.43 6.40
C GLY A 163 15.91 -9.27 7.93
N ARG A 164 16.23 -8.11 8.48
CA ARG A 164 16.09 -7.81 9.90
C ARG A 164 14.66 -7.38 10.20
N ARG A 165 13.97 -8.26 10.93
CA ARG A 165 12.61 -8.10 11.45
C ARG A 165 12.34 -6.67 11.94
N PHE A 166 11.31 -6.06 11.35
CA PHE A 166 10.76 -4.76 11.74
C PHE A 166 10.40 -4.74 13.24
N ARG A 167 11.14 -3.95 14.02
CA ARG A 167 10.71 -3.53 15.36
C ARG A 167 9.66 -2.41 15.22
N SER A 168 8.60 -2.55 16.01
CA SER A 168 7.35 -1.79 16.02
C SER A 168 7.48 -0.27 15.90
N TRP A 169 6.58 0.33 15.12
CA TRP A 169 6.34 1.77 15.04
C TRP A 169 5.78 2.29 16.36
N ARG A 170 6.49 3.20 17.05
CA ARG A 170 5.89 4.06 18.08
C ARG A 170 5.40 5.36 17.41
N ARG A 171 4.19 5.77 17.79
CA ARG A 171 3.55 7.02 17.40
C ARG A 171 4.27 8.21 18.04
#